data_AF-A0A7S0DXD1-F1
#
_entry.id   AF-A0A7S0DXD1-F1
#
_cell.length_a   1.000
_cell.length_b   1.000
_cell.length_c   1.000
_cell.angle_alpha   90.00
_cell.angle_beta   90.00
_cell.angle_gamma   90.00
#
_symmetry.space_group_name_H-M   'P 1'
#
loop_
_entity.id
_entity.type
_entity.pdbx_description
1 polymer ?
#
loop_
_entity_poly.entity_id
_entity_poly.type
_entity_poly.pdbx_seq_one_letter_code
_entity_poly.pdbx_strand_id
1 'polypeptide(L)'
;PADINELFYAVFNSFSVVAGCIAALTLPTAGKLEVDKLKAAPTALASWTPEGQRVPAIPFLWGSVVIGYFALGPYFALRSARQGPLDPEEAGWFTRNIFEQRAFGVLLSALTISLPFSSDLFAPGIDYSAVASGFAELLSSSRFVAVAAVDIVLMLGLVATLINEDCARRGWADRGLTLGAASLLLPVLGPCVYLSVRP
;
A
#
# COMPACT_ATOMS: atom_id res chain seq x y z
N PRO A 1 -13.49 19.96 -18.60
CA PRO A 1 -12.24 19.21 -18.92
C PRO A 1 -12.64 18.03 -19.79
N ALA A 2 -11.92 17.75 -20.89
CA ALA A 2 -12.18 16.56 -21.70
C ALA A 2 -12.20 15.34 -20.78
N ASP A 3 -13.20 14.46 -20.95
CA ASP A 3 -13.44 13.33 -20.07
C ASP A 3 -12.15 12.51 -19.92
N ILE A 4 -11.66 12.43 -18.68
CA ILE A 4 -10.45 11.66 -18.36
C ILE A 4 -10.82 10.19 -18.60
N ASN A 5 -10.00 9.47 -19.37
CA ASN A 5 -10.19 8.03 -19.60
C ASN A 5 -10.45 7.29 -18.28
N GLU A 6 -11.51 6.51 -18.28
CA GLU A 6 -12.10 5.81 -17.14
C GLU A 6 -11.08 4.88 -16.47
N LEU A 7 -10.31 4.15 -17.28
CA LEU A 7 -9.28 3.24 -16.78
C LEU A 7 -8.14 4.01 -16.10
N PHE A 8 -7.67 5.10 -16.69
CA PHE A 8 -6.65 5.94 -16.04
C PHE A 8 -7.18 6.56 -14.75
N TYR A 9 -8.43 7.02 -14.73
CA TYR A 9 -9.05 7.57 -13.52
C TYR A 9 -9.11 6.54 -12.39
N ALA A 10 -9.53 5.30 -12.69
CA ALA A 10 -9.54 4.21 -11.70
C ALA A 10 -8.13 3.89 -11.18
N VAL A 11 -7.15 3.77 -12.08
CA VAL A 11 -5.75 3.50 -11.74
C VAL A 11 -5.18 4.62 -10.86
N PHE A 12 -5.39 5.88 -11.22
CA PHE A 12 -4.83 7.01 -10.49
C PHE A 12 -5.42 7.13 -9.08
N ASN A 13 -6.73 6.94 -8.91
CA ASN A 13 -7.35 6.97 -7.59
C ASN A 13 -6.93 5.78 -6.69
N SER A 14 -6.51 4.66 -7.29
CA SER A 14 -6.02 3.50 -6.54
C SER A 14 -4.72 3.74 -5.78
N PHE A 15 -3.95 4.78 -6.12
CA PHE A 15 -2.70 5.13 -5.41
C PHE A 15 -2.91 5.30 -3.91
N SER A 16 -4.01 5.96 -3.51
CA SER A 16 -4.36 6.18 -2.11
C SER A 16 -4.56 4.86 -1.35
N VAL A 17 -5.20 3.88 -2.00
CA VAL A 17 -5.47 2.56 -1.44
C VAL A 17 -4.19 1.75 -1.32
N VAL A 18 -3.35 1.74 -2.37
CA VAL A 18 -2.07 1.02 -2.35
C VAL A 18 -1.12 1.63 -1.33
N ALA A 19 -1.05 2.97 -1.23
CA ALA A 19 -0.29 3.66 -0.17
C ALA A 19 -0.79 3.27 1.22
N GLY A 20 -2.11 3.17 1.43
CA GLY A 20 -2.71 2.66 2.65
C GLY A 20 -2.29 1.24 3.00
N CYS A 21 -2.23 0.36 1.99
CA CYS A 21 -1.72 -1.01 2.17
C CYS A 21 -0.25 -1.02 2.58
N ILE A 22 0.59 -0.24 1.89
CA ILE A 22 2.02 -0.12 2.22
C ILE A 22 2.20 0.41 3.63
N ALA A 23 1.43 1.43 4.04
CA ALA A 23 1.47 1.96 5.40
C ALA A 23 1.12 0.88 6.44
N ALA A 24 0.03 0.14 6.22
CA ALA A 24 -0.40 -0.94 7.11
C ALA A 24 0.52 -2.15 7.11
N LEU A 25 1.35 -2.35 6.08
CA LEU A 25 2.38 -3.38 6.07
C LEU A 25 3.69 -2.89 6.67
N THR A 26 3.99 -1.59 6.61
CA THR A 26 5.30 -1.02 7.02
C THR A 26 5.32 -0.59 8.48
N LEU A 27 4.24 0.02 8.97
CA LEU A 27 4.17 0.62 10.30
C LEU A 27 3.93 -0.36 11.46
N PRO A 28 3.33 -1.56 11.29
CA PRO A 28 3.27 -2.55 12.35
C PRO A 28 4.65 -3.01 12.76
N THR A 29 5.05 -2.44 13.87
CA THR A 29 6.32 -2.71 14.50
C THR A 29 6.02 -3.07 15.93
N ALA A 30 6.09 -4.37 16.22
CA ALA A 30 6.40 -4.90 17.54
C ALA A 30 7.83 -4.53 17.89
N GLY A 31 8.12 -3.24 17.96
CA GLY A 31 9.33 -2.77 18.58
C GLY A 31 8.86 -2.30 19.92
N LYS A 32 9.26 -2.99 21.00
CA LYS A 32 9.18 -2.47 22.37
C LYS A 32 9.31 -0.97 22.27
N LEU A 33 8.20 -0.27 22.46
CA LEU A 33 8.22 1.17 22.50
C LEU A 33 9.05 1.44 23.75
N GLU A 34 10.37 1.56 23.57
CA GLU A 34 11.31 1.72 24.66
C GLU A 34 10.72 2.88 25.45
N VAL A 35 10.26 2.58 26.65
CA VAL A 35 9.70 3.58 27.55
C VAL A 35 10.71 4.73 27.72
N ASP A 36 11.99 4.45 27.46
CA ASP A 36 13.09 5.40 27.39
C ASP A 36 13.14 6.27 26.12
N LYS A 37 12.69 5.80 24.93
CA LYS A 37 12.53 6.64 23.73
C LYS A 37 11.36 7.61 23.84
N LEU A 38 10.28 7.20 24.50
CA LEU A 38 9.17 8.08 24.90
C LEU A 38 9.60 9.16 25.89
N LYS A 39 10.56 8.85 26.78
CA LYS A 39 11.14 9.81 27.74
C LYS A 39 12.19 10.73 27.10
N ALA A 40 12.93 10.27 26.10
CA ALA A 40 14.01 11.02 25.45
C ALA A 40 13.53 11.97 24.35
N ALA A 41 12.38 11.71 23.73
CA ALA A 41 11.75 12.62 22.78
C ALA A 41 10.21 12.56 22.94
N PRO A 42 9.55 13.62 23.44
CA PRO A 42 8.10 13.65 23.65
C PRO A 42 7.37 13.92 22.32
N THR A 43 7.78 13.29 21.23
CA THR A 43 7.25 13.57 19.90
C THR A 43 6.78 12.30 19.23
N ALA A 44 5.61 12.41 18.58
CA ALA A 44 4.98 11.35 17.80
C ALA A 44 5.98 10.62 16.88
N LEU A 45 7.01 11.30 16.37
CA LEU A 45 8.07 10.78 15.51
C LEU A 45 8.72 9.44 15.96
N ALA A 46 8.83 9.17 17.27
CA ALA A 46 9.38 7.91 17.76
C ALA A 46 8.50 6.69 17.42
N SER A 47 7.18 6.83 17.42
CA SER A 47 6.25 5.76 16.98
C SER A 47 6.16 5.65 15.45
N TRP A 48 6.79 6.57 14.71
CA TRP A 48 6.71 6.70 13.24
C TRP A 48 7.92 6.07 12.56
N THR A 49 8.86 5.55 13.36
CA THR A 49 10.09 4.89 12.92
C THR A 49 9.97 3.38 13.18
N PRO A 50 9.86 2.55 12.14
CA PRO A 50 9.86 1.10 12.31
C PRO A 50 11.15 0.60 12.96
N GLU A 51 11.06 -0.54 13.63
CA GLU A 51 12.16 -1.17 14.35
C GLU A 51 13.27 -1.55 13.37
N GLY A 52 14.51 -1.32 13.80
CA GLY A 52 15.68 -1.51 12.95
C GLY A 52 15.87 -0.44 11.87
N GLN A 53 15.01 0.58 11.80
CA GLN A 53 15.11 1.66 10.83
C GLN A 53 15.65 2.97 11.42
N ARG A 54 16.49 3.67 10.66
CA ARG A 54 17.10 4.95 11.07
C ARG A 54 16.27 6.18 10.70
N VAL A 55 15.32 6.01 9.78
CA VAL A 55 14.54 7.10 9.16
C VAL A 55 13.05 6.85 9.40
N PRO A 56 12.26 7.86 9.80
CA PRO A 56 10.82 7.71 9.97
C PRO A 56 10.14 7.42 8.62
N ALA A 57 9.22 6.46 8.60
CA ALA A 57 8.55 6.04 7.37
C ALA A 57 7.50 7.05 6.90
N ILE A 58 6.85 7.73 7.85
CA ILE A 58 5.61 8.46 7.59
C ILE A 58 5.73 9.63 6.60
N PRO A 59 6.81 10.44 6.57
CA PRO A 59 6.96 11.45 5.52
C PRO A 59 6.91 10.85 4.11
N PHE A 60 7.51 9.68 3.92
CA PHE A 60 7.52 8.96 2.65
C PHE A 60 6.17 8.30 2.35
N LEU A 61 5.49 7.78 3.37
CA LEU A 61 4.14 7.22 3.23
C LEU A 61 3.12 8.30 2.83
N TRP A 62 3.13 9.47 3.47
CA TRP A 62 2.29 10.60 3.05
C TRP A 62 2.66 11.11 1.67
N GLY A 63 3.95 11.25 1.39
CA GLY A 63 4.44 11.63 0.06
C GLY A 63 3.95 10.67 -1.02
N SER A 64 3.86 9.38 -0.72
CA SER A 64 3.43 8.36 -1.68
C SER A 64 1.98 8.47 -2.14
N VAL A 65 1.12 9.12 -1.34
CA VAL A 65 -0.27 9.40 -1.77
C VAL A 65 -0.29 10.41 -2.93
N VAL A 66 0.72 11.28 -3.03
CA VAL A 66 0.79 12.36 -4.02
C VAL A 66 1.72 12.03 -5.18
N ILE A 67 2.92 11.51 -4.88
CA ILE A 67 3.98 11.25 -5.86
C ILE A 67 4.39 9.77 -5.94
N GLY A 68 3.64 8.89 -5.27
CA GLY A 68 3.78 7.44 -5.45
C GLY A 68 5.10 6.84 -4.98
N TYR A 69 5.61 5.87 -5.73
CA TYR A 69 6.87 5.17 -5.46
C TYR A 69 8.07 6.12 -5.47
N PHE A 70 8.03 7.27 -6.14
CA PHE A 70 9.11 8.26 -6.01
C PHE A 70 9.36 8.72 -4.57
N ALA A 71 8.30 8.79 -3.74
CA ALA A 71 8.47 9.03 -2.31
C ALA A 71 8.97 7.77 -1.59
N LEU A 72 8.44 6.59 -1.92
CA LEU A 72 8.75 5.36 -1.18
C LEU A 72 10.14 4.79 -1.48
N GLY A 73 10.60 4.91 -2.73
CA GLY A 73 11.84 4.31 -3.23
C GLY A 73 13.05 4.63 -2.35
N PRO A 74 13.35 5.92 -2.07
CA PRO A 74 14.47 6.29 -1.20
C PRO A 74 14.36 5.69 0.21
N TYR A 75 13.16 5.64 0.77
CA TYR A 75 12.94 5.03 2.09
C TYR A 75 13.23 3.53 2.08
N PHE A 76 12.69 2.79 1.10
CA PHE A 76 12.87 1.35 1.00
C PHE A 76 14.28 0.93 0.54
N ALA A 77 14.98 1.78 -0.21
CA ALA A 77 16.39 1.57 -0.56
C ALA A 77 17.32 1.65 0.67
N LEU A 78 16.95 2.46 1.66
CA LEU A 78 17.67 2.58 2.93
C LEU A 78 17.09 1.69 4.03
N ARG A 79 16.06 0.89 3.73
CA ARG A 79 15.37 0.06 4.71
C ARG A 79 16.05 -1.28 4.89
N SER A 80 16.24 -1.68 6.14
CA SER A 80 16.59 -3.06 6.47
C SER A 80 15.34 -3.94 6.47
N ALA A 81 15.43 -5.15 5.92
CA ALA A 81 14.36 -6.14 6.02
C ALA A 81 14.06 -6.41 7.51
N ARG A 82 12.77 -6.42 7.87
CA ARG A 82 12.37 -6.61 9.27
C ARG A 82 12.53 -8.07 9.65
N GLN A 83 13.04 -8.31 10.85
CA GLN A 83 13.30 -9.64 11.40
C GLN A 83 12.50 -9.83 12.68
N GLY A 84 12.16 -11.08 12.99
CA GLY A 84 11.52 -11.45 14.25
C GLY A 84 9.99 -11.47 14.23
N PRO A 85 9.37 -12.17 15.19
CA PRO A 85 7.93 -12.29 15.30
C PRO A 85 7.28 -10.92 15.52
N LEU A 86 6.09 -10.72 14.95
CA LEU A 86 5.28 -9.54 15.21
C LEU A 86 4.28 -9.87 16.32
N ASP A 87 4.36 -9.17 17.45
CA ASP A 87 3.29 -9.13 18.44
C ASP A 87 2.44 -7.86 18.22
N PRO A 88 1.17 -7.99 17.77
CA PRO A 88 0.27 -6.84 17.62
C PRO A 88 0.02 -6.07 18.92
N GLU A 89 0.17 -6.71 20.08
CA GLU A 89 -0.04 -6.06 21.39
C GLU A 89 1.10 -5.08 21.74
N GLU A 90 2.30 -5.33 21.23
CA GLU A 90 3.47 -4.47 21.39
C GLU A 90 3.47 -3.28 20.42
N ALA A 91 2.54 -3.25 19.47
CA ALA A 91 2.41 -2.15 18.53
C ALA A 91 1.85 -0.87 19.19
N GLY A 92 2.31 0.29 18.72
CA GLY A 92 1.77 1.57 19.15
C GLY A 92 0.26 1.70 18.91
N TRP A 93 -0.41 2.54 19.70
CA TRP A 93 -1.88 2.69 19.72
C TRP A 93 -2.50 2.79 18.32
N PHE A 94 -1.93 3.62 17.44
CA PHE A 94 -2.47 3.85 16.09
C PHE A 94 -2.39 2.58 15.24
N THR A 95 -1.24 1.91 15.21
CA THR A 95 -1.06 0.68 14.46
C THR A 95 -1.99 -0.41 14.97
N ARG A 96 -2.04 -0.61 16.30
CA ARG A 96 -2.88 -1.64 16.91
C ARG A 96 -4.37 -1.43 16.64
N ASN A 97 -4.82 -0.18 16.70
CA ASN A 97 -6.25 0.13 16.63
C ASN A 97 -6.72 0.49 15.21
N ILE A 98 -5.82 0.74 14.27
CA ILE A 98 -6.19 1.08 12.88
C ILE A 98 -5.64 0.01 11.95
N PHE A 99 -4.32 -0.09 11.79
CA PHE A 99 -3.73 -0.96 10.77
C PHE A 99 -3.87 -2.46 11.06
N GLU A 100 -3.78 -2.88 12.32
CA GLU A 100 -3.94 -4.28 12.71
C GLU A 100 -5.40 -4.75 12.71
N GLN A 101 -6.37 -3.83 12.60
CA GLN A 101 -7.77 -4.23 12.54
C GLN A 101 -8.12 -4.79 11.15
N ARG A 102 -8.80 -5.95 11.12
CA ARG A 102 -9.38 -6.52 9.89
C ARG A 102 -10.32 -5.53 9.18
N ALA A 103 -11.00 -4.68 9.95
CA ALA A 103 -11.87 -3.63 9.43
C ALA A 103 -11.14 -2.65 8.49
N PHE A 104 -9.85 -2.38 8.73
CA PHE A 104 -9.05 -1.52 7.85
C PHE A 104 -8.84 -2.17 6.48
N GLY A 105 -8.50 -3.46 6.43
CA GLY A 105 -8.42 -4.21 5.18
C GLY A 105 -9.77 -4.26 4.44
N VAL A 106 -10.87 -4.46 5.18
CA VAL A 106 -12.22 -4.48 4.60
C VAL A 106 -12.59 -3.12 4.02
N LEU A 107 -12.27 -2.02 4.72
CA LEU A 107 -12.51 -0.66 4.25
C LEU A 107 -11.70 -0.37 2.97
N LEU A 108 -10.42 -0.73 2.92
CA LEU A 108 -9.60 -0.59 1.71
C LEU A 108 -10.12 -1.46 0.56
N SER A 109 -10.63 -2.66 0.86
CA SER A 109 -11.27 -3.52 -0.14
C SER A 109 -12.53 -2.87 -0.69
N ALA A 110 -13.38 -2.29 0.17
CA ALA A 110 -14.57 -1.56 -0.24
C ALA A 110 -14.23 -0.34 -1.11
N LEU A 111 -13.19 0.42 -0.75
CA LEU A 111 -12.69 1.55 -1.56
C LEU A 111 -12.17 1.08 -2.91
N THR A 112 -11.47 -0.05 -2.97
CA THR A 112 -11.03 -0.65 -4.24
C THR A 112 -12.22 -1.05 -5.11
N ILE A 113 -13.21 -1.70 -4.51
CA ILE A 113 -14.43 -2.14 -5.19
C ILE A 113 -15.27 -0.94 -5.67
N SER A 114 -15.17 0.22 -5.03
CA SER A 114 -15.87 1.43 -5.50
C SER A 114 -15.20 2.09 -6.71
N LEU A 115 -13.92 1.82 -7.00
CA LEU A 115 -13.19 2.47 -8.10
C LEU A 115 -13.84 2.26 -9.48
N PRO A 116 -14.27 1.04 -9.88
CA PRO A 116 -14.96 0.84 -11.15
C PRO A 116 -16.31 1.58 -11.26
N PHE A 117 -16.95 1.89 -10.12
CA PHE A 117 -18.19 2.66 -10.10
C PHE A 117 -17.93 4.16 -10.21
N SER A 118 -16.91 4.67 -9.50
CA SER A 118 -16.56 6.10 -9.55
C SER A 118 -15.86 6.52 -10.83
N SER A 119 -15.31 5.56 -11.58
CA SER A 119 -14.68 5.76 -12.89
C SER A 119 -15.61 5.50 -14.07
N ASP A 120 -16.88 5.18 -13.83
CA ASP A 120 -17.84 4.78 -14.87
C ASP A 120 -17.47 3.50 -15.64
N LEU A 121 -16.46 2.72 -15.20
CA LEU A 121 -16.09 1.44 -15.82
C LEU A 121 -17.21 0.38 -15.80
N PHE A 122 -18.18 0.52 -14.90
CA PHE A 122 -19.40 -0.30 -14.84
C PHE A 122 -20.67 0.43 -15.31
N ALA A 123 -20.52 1.59 -15.95
CA ALA A 123 -21.66 2.29 -16.53
C ALA A 123 -22.31 1.46 -17.66
N PRO A 124 -23.66 1.49 -17.78
CA PRO A 124 -24.34 0.81 -18.87
C PRO A 124 -23.88 1.33 -20.23
N GLY A 125 -23.58 0.41 -21.17
CA GLY A 125 -23.21 0.77 -22.55
C GLY A 125 -21.74 1.15 -22.75
N ILE A 126 -20.87 0.89 -21.76
CA ILE A 126 -19.44 1.17 -21.89
C ILE A 126 -18.80 0.31 -22.98
N ASP A 127 -18.01 0.96 -23.84
CA ASP A 127 -17.18 0.31 -24.84
C ASP A 127 -15.77 0.07 -24.27
N TYR A 128 -15.57 -1.12 -23.71
CA TYR A 128 -14.27 -1.52 -23.15
C TYR A 128 -13.13 -1.49 -24.17
N SER A 129 -13.41 -1.68 -25.46
CA SER A 129 -12.39 -1.60 -26.51
C SER A 129 -11.93 -0.15 -26.66
N ALA A 130 -12.87 0.79 -26.72
CA ALA A 130 -12.56 2.23 -26.81
C ALA A 130 -11.82 2.73 -25.57
N VAL A 131 -12.24 2.32 -24.37
CA VAL A 131 -11.59 2.66 -23.10
C VAL A 131 -10.15 2.14 -23.08
N ALA A 132 -9.91 0.90 -23.48
CA ALA A 132 -8.58 0.31 -23.53
C ALA A 132 -7.67 0.99 -24.57
N SER A 133 -8.18 1.27 -25.78
CA SER A 133 -7.41 1.97 -26.81
C SER A 133 -7.08 3.41 -26.41
N GLY A 134 -8.03 4.12 -25.79
CA GLY A 134 -7.79 5.48 -25.28
C GLY A 134 -6.76 5.50 -24.17
N PHE A 135 -6.76 4.49 -23.28
CA PHE A 135 -5.72 4.35 -22.28
C PHE A 135 -4.34 4.07 -22.89
N ALA A 136 -4.26 3.20 -23.90
CA ALA A 136 -3.01 2.93 -24.63
C ALA A 136 -2.47 4.18 -25.35
N GLU A 137 -3.35 4.99 -25.94
CA GLU A 137 -2.99 6.27 -26.53
C GLU A 137 -2.44 7.23 -25.47
N LEU A 138 -3.09 7.34 -24.31
CA LEU A 138 -2.62 8.14 -23.18
C LEU A 138 -1.26 7.68 -22.67
N LEU A 139 -1.01 6.37 -22.57
CA LEU A 139 0.30 5.82 -22.18
C LEU A 139 1.42 6.25 -23.14
N SER A 140 1.13 6.32 -24.44
CA SER A 140 2.13 6.71 -25.45
C SER A 140 2.32 8.23 -25.59
N SER A 141 1.26 9.01 -25.35
CA SER A 141 1.24 10.45 -25.60
C SER A 141 1.53 11.29 -24.35
N SER A 142 1.21 10.78 -23.16
CA SER A 142 1.37 11.49 -21.89
C SER A 142 2.43 10.84 -21.01
N ARG A 143 3.54 11.55 -20.82
CA ARG A 143 4.60 11.14 -19.88
C ARG A 143 4.09 11.00 -18.46
N PHE A 144 3.13 11.82 -18.05
CA PHE A 144 2.53 11.74 -16.72
C PHE A 144 1.79 10.40 -16.52
N VAL A 145 0.98 10.00 -17.50
CA VAL A 145 0.24 8.71 -17.47
C VAL A 145 1.20 7.53 -17.50
N ALA A 146 2.22 7.57 -18.37
CA ALA A 146 3.25 6.53 -18.45
C ALA A 146 4.00 6.37 -17.12
N VAL A 147 4.42 7.46 -16.50
CA VAL A 147 5.12 7.44 -15.20
C VAL A 147 4.19 6.93 -14.11
N ALA A 148 2.95 7.40 -14.02
CA ALA A 148 1.99 6.92 -13.04
C ALA A 148 1.69 5.42 -13.19
N ALA A 149 1.60 4.90 -14.41
CA ALA A 149 1.39 3.48 -14.67
C ALA A 149 2.59 2.61 -14.24
N VAL A 150 3.83 3.07 -14.48
CA VAL A 150 5.03 2.37 -13.98
C VAL A 150 5.09 2.45 -12.46
N ASP A 151 4.78 3.61 -11.91
CA ASP A 151 4.87 3.88 -10.48
C ASP A 151 3.91 2.99 -9.66
N ILE A 152 2.65 2.84 -10.09
CA ILE A 152 1.71 1.94 -9.43
C ILE A 152 2.15 0.47 -9.52
N VAL A 153 2.78 0.05 -10.63
CA VAL A 153 3.34 -1.31 -10.76
C VAL A 153 4.48 -1.52 -9.76
N LEU A 154 5.35 -0.54 -9.58
CA LEU A 154 6.41 -0.59 -8.56
C LEU A 154 5.83 -0.66 -7.15
N MET A 155 4.79 0.12 -6.85
CA MET A 155 4.09 0.05 -5.56
C MET A 155 3.44 -1.31 -5.33
N LEU A 156 2.80 -1.92 -6.33
CA LEU A 156 2.22 -3.26 -6.22
C LEU A 156 3.31 -4.34 -6.00
N GLY A 157 4.42 -4.24 -6.72
CA GLY A 157 5.59 -5.10 -6.50
C GLY A 157 6.13 -4.98 -5.08
N LEU A 158 6.28 -3.75 -4.58
CA LEU A 158 6.68 -3.47 -3.20
C LEU A 158 5.70 -4.08 -2.21
N VAL A 159 4.39 -3.92 -2.40
CA VAL A 159 3.36 -4.54 -1.56
C VAL A 159 3.51 -6.06 -1.52
N ALA A 160 3.72 -6.72 -2.66
CA ALA A 160 3.93 -8.16 -2.69
C ALA A 160 5.16 -8.60 -1.86
N THR A 161 6.26 -7.84 -1.91
CA THR A 161 7.43 -8.10 -1.06
C THR A 161 7.12 -7.92 0.43
N LEU A 162 6.33 -6.89 0.77
CA LEU A 162 5.95 -6.60 2.15
C LEU A 162 4.95 -7.61 2.71
N ILE A 163 4.05 -8.17 1.89
CA ILE A 163 3.18 -9.28 2.27
C ILE A 163 3.99 -10.51 2.64
N ASN A 164 5.02 -10.83 1.84
CA ASN A 164 5.91 -11.96 2.14
C ASN A 164 6.65 -11.77 3.48
N GLU A 165 7.16 -10.55 3.74
CA GLU A 165 7.75 -10.21 5.05
C GLU A 165 6.74 -10.30 6.20
N ASP A 166 5.54 -9.74 6.04
CA ASP A 166 4.49 -9.77 7.06
C ASP A 166 4.06 -11.20 7.40
N CYS A 167 3.92 -12.06 6.39
CA CYS A 167 3.66 -13.48 6.56
C CYS A 167 4.75 -14.19 7.38
N ALA A 168 6.03 -13.93 7.08
CA ALA A 168 7.14 -14.53 7.81
C ALA A 168 7.13 -14.16 9.31
N ARG A 169 6.68 -12.95 9.63
CA ARG A 169 6.60 -12.44 11.01
C ARG A 169 5.37 -12.94 11.79
N ARG A 170 4.35 -13.41 11.07
CA ARG A 170 3.06 -13.89 11.64
C ARG A 170 2.92 -15.42 11.64
N GLY A 171 4.01 -16.14 11.39
CA GLY A 171 4.00 -17.61 11.35
C GLY A 171 3.37 -18.21 10.08
N TRP A 172 3.23 -17.42 9.01
CA TRP A 172 2.75 -17.84 7.68
C TRP A 172 3.90 -17.88 6.65
N ALA A 173 5.12 -18.16 7.10
CA ALA A 173 6.32 -18.12 6.26
C ALA A 173 6.24 -19.06 5.03
N ASP A 174 5.52 -20.18 5.14
CA ASP A 174 5.27 -21.15 4.07
C ASP A 174 4.42 -20.58 2.91
N ARG A 175 3.59 -19.58 3.18
CA ARG A 175 2.64 -19.01 2.21
C ARG A 175 3.00 -17.61 1.74
N GLY A 176 3.98 -16.95 2.37
CA GLY A 176 4.31 -15.54 2.10
C GLY A 176 4.54 -15.23 0.63
N LEU A 177 5.37 -16.03 -0.06
CA LEU A 177 5.64 -15.85 -1.48
C LEU A 177 4.38 -16.08 -2.33
N THR A 178 3.59 -17.10 -2.00
CA THR A 178 2.36 -17.43 -2.73
C THR A 178 1.29 -16.35 -2.57
N LEU A 179 1.12 -15.80 -1.36
CA LEU A 179 0.17 -14.73 -1.07
C LEU A 179 0.63 -13.40 -1.67
N GLY A 180 1.94 -13.10 -1.60
CA GLY A 180 2.53 -11.96 -2.29
C GLY A 180 2.30 -12.02 -3.80
N ALA A 181 2.59 -13.15 -4.45
CA ALA A 181 2.34 -13.34 -5.87
C ALA A 181 0.84 -13.31 -6.22
N ALA A 182 -0.02 -13.94 -5.42
CA ALA A 182 -1.47 -13.92 -5.60
C ALA A 182 -2.03 -12.49 -5.50
N SER A 183 -1.45 -11.65 -4.64
CA SER A 183 -1.85 -10.24 -4.52
C SER A 183 -1.61 -9.42 -5.81
N LEU A 184 -0.67 -9.85 -6.66
CA LEU A 184 -0.41 -9.21 -7.96
C LEU A 184 -1.42 -9.62 -9.04
N LEU A 185 -2.12 -10.75 -8.88
CA LEU A 185 -3.15 -11.21 -9.83
C LEU A 185 -4.40 -10.35 -9.78
N LEU A 186 -4.72 -9.80 -8.61
CA LEU A 186 -5.80 -8.86 -8.40
C LEU A 186 -5.18 -7.54 -7.93
N PRO A 187 -4.65 -6.71 -8.86
CA PRO A 187 -3.95 -5.48 -8.48
C PRO A 187 -4.86 -4.63 -7.59
N VAL A 188 -4.28 -4.04 -6.54
CA VAL A 188 -4.96 -3.25 -5.49
C VAL A 188 -5.86 -4.09 -4.57
N LEU A 189 -6.77 -4.91 -5.11
CA LEU A 189 -7.72 -5.69 -4.29
C LEU A 189 -7.05 -6.82 -3.50
N GLY A 190 -6.12 -7.54 -4.11
CA GLY A 190 -5.40 -8.66 -3.50
C GLY A 190 -4.71 -8.26 -2.18
N PRO A 191 -3.93 -7.16 -2.15
CA PRO A 191 -3.38 -6.61 -0.92
C PRO A 191 -4.43 -6.25 0.14
N CYS A 192 -5.56 -5.66 -0.25
CA CYS A 192 -6.62 -5.29 0.69
C CYS A 192 -7.28 -6.53 1.31
N VAL A 193 -7.51 -7.56 0.50
CA VAL A 193 -8.02 -8.85 0.96
C VAL A 193 -7.02 -9.50 1.91
N TYR A 194 -5.72 -9.49 1.58
CA TYR A 194 -4.68 -9.98 2.48
C TYR A 194 -4.75 -9.30 3.85
N LEU A 195 -4.82 -7.95 3.89
CA LEU A 195 -4.95 -7.20 5.14
C LEU A 195 -6.24 -7.51 5.91
N SER A 196 -7.29 -7.95 5.22
CA SER A 196 -8.57 -8.32 5.84
C SER A 196 -8.52 -9.69 6.52
N VAL A 197 -7.68 -10.60 6.02
CA VAL A 197 -7.63 -12.01 6.46
C VAL A 197 -6.37 -12.37 7.23
N ARG A 198 -5.36 -11.49 7.26
CA ARG A 198 -4.14 -11.71 8.03
C ARG A 198 -4.46 -11.99 9.51
N PRO A 199 -3.67 -12.85 10.18
CA PRO A 199 -3.95 -13.32 11.51
C PRO A 199 -3.87 -12.20 12.54
#